data_AF-A0A3B6LK10-F1
#
_entry.id   AF-A0A3B6LK10-F1
#
_cell.length_a   1.000
_cell.length_b   1.000
_cell.length_c   1.000
_cell.angle_alpha   90.00
_cell.angle_beta   90.00
_cell.angle_gamma   90.00
#
_symmetry.space_group_name_H-M   'P 1'
#
loop_
_entity.id
_entity.type
_entity.pdbx_description
1 polymer ?
#
loop_
_entity_poly.entity_id
_entity_poly.type
_entity_poly.pdbx_seq_one_letter_code
_entity_poly.pdbx_strand_id
1 'polypeptide(L)'
;MDRKFLNMVLHEYGSRMYSLCRIKLSTHLFYPTAKDAITAHEDANARKKKHGGWPSTISSCKRPPSTLVNFSVPPSTAAASNMRFFSLLPEQGESSVMFTDPSCNSAVYDMDMKSFVLAPSSYFCKPYDSITVSIRNRCSSGNFLDHEDDHGLYVMNSLDDSFEFFSYCKVGLSTYPLLYNKWYWSPLPSPPSRTSPLVAAAVIDNSTICASSKNGTYTFDISREVWSHTGSWVLPFHRAAEYVPELGLWFGLQAPGTWQNRLCAFDLSSSAMAESAPSPLHDWEYLDLLPDELLPVGRALVNLGSGKFCIATHCRKDRSALQEEDELENIRSLGGNGGVQTLLTGVEVVRCADGLQLIHHKSQRYNIENLSIHCVL
;
A
#
# COMPACT_ATOMS: atom_id res chain seq x y z
N MET A 1 -3.38 13.35 -8.43
CA MET A 1 -1.93 13.10 -8.24
C MET A 1 -1.52 12.24 -9.41
N ASP A 2 -0.46 12.54 -10.17
CA ASP A 2 0.01 11.67 -11.27
C ASP A 2 1.47 11.30 -11.06
N ARG A 3 1.71 10.02 -10.73
CA ARG A 3 3.02 9.51 -10.36
C ARG A 3 3.82 9.11 -11.58
N LYS A 4 5.15 9.30 -11.51
CA LYS A 4 6.09 8.86 -12.55
C LYS A 4 6.91 7.67 -12.10
N PHE A 5 7.03 7.48 -10.79
CA PHE A 5 7.83 6.44 -10.17
C PHE A 5 7.04 5.63 -9.13
N LEU A 6 7.24 4.33 -9.16
CA LEU A 6 6.91 3.46 -8.04
C LEU A 6 8.14 3.35 -7.14
N ASN A 7 7.97 3.55 -5.85
CA ASN A 7 9.02 3.34 -4.87
C ASN A 7 8.92 1.90 -4.35
N MET A 8 10.06 1.23 -4.23
CA MET A 8 10.13 -0.16 -3.81
C MET A 8 11.18 -0.29 -2.73
N VAL A 9 10.79 -0.84 -1.58
CA VAL A 9 11.72 -1.13 -0.49
C VAL A 9 12.05 -2.61 -0.51
N LEU A 10 13.34 -2.90 -0.65
CA LEU A 10 13.88 -4.25 -0.62
C LEU A 10 14.45 -4.55 0.76
N HIS A 11 14.25 -5.77 1.25
CA HIS A 11 14.86 -6.30 2.45
C HIS A 11 15.78 -7.47 2.10
N GLU A 12 17.03 -7.39 2.54
CA GLU A 12 18.02 -8.45 2.41
C GLU A 12 17.87 -9.46 3.55
N TYR A 13 17.68 -10.74 3.21
CA TYR A 13 17.48 -11.80 4.20
C TYR A 13 18.70 -11.98 5.11
N GLY A 14 18.45 -12.13 6.41
CA GLY A 14 19.51 -12.22 7.42
C GLY A 14 20.28 -10.92 7.64
N SER A 15 19.99 -9.87 6.85
CA SER A 15 20.61 -8.56 6.95
C SER A 15 19.67 -7.59 7.66
N ARG A 16 20.28 -6.53 8.21
CA ARG A 16 19.59 -5.39 8.83
C ARG A 16 19.33 -4.26 7.82
N MET A 17 19.61 -4.52 6.54
CA MET A 17 19.64 -3.53 5.48
C MET A 17 18.34 -3.55 4.67
N TYR A 18 17.80 -2.36 4.46
CA TYR A 18 16.69 -2.09 3.57
C TYR A 18 17.13 -1.13 2.50
N SER A 19 16.83 -1.42 1.23
CA SER A 19 17.23 -0.60 0.10
C SER A 19 16.01 0.00 -0.55
N LEU A 20 15.97 1.33 -0.68
CA LEU A 20 14.94 2.02 -1.45
C LEU A 20 15.39 2.15 -2.90
N CYS A 21 14.53 1.69 -3.80
CA CYS A 21 14.71 1.71 -5.25
C CYS A 21 13.51 2.44 -5.91
N ARG A 22 13.74 2.99 -7.10
CA ARG A 22 12.68 3.59 -7.93
C ARG A 22 12.49 2.81 -9.23
N ILE A 23 11.23 2.61 -9.61
CA ILE A 23 10.83 1.99 -10.88
C ILE A 23 10.11 3.04 -11.72
N LYS A 24 10.58 3.28 -12.94
CA LYS A 24 9.92 4.18 -13.89
C LYS A 24 8.67 3.53 -14.47
N LEU A 25 7.50 4.07 -14.17
CA LEU A 25 6.20 3.48 -14.49
C LEU A 25 5.99 3.28 -16.00
N SER A 26 6.28 4.31 -16.80
CA SER A 26 6.09 4.29 -18.26
C SER A 26 6.94 3.23 -18.97
N THR A 27 8.06 2.84 -18.37
CA THR A 27 8.97 1.85 -18.94
C THR A 27 8.54 0.45 -18.53
N HIS A 28 8.23 0.26 -17.25
CA HIS A 28 8.15 -1.07 -16.64
C HIS A 28 6.74 -1.59 -16.42
N LEU A 29 5.77 -0.73 -16.10
CA LEU A 29 4.43 -1.14 -15.70
C LEU A 29 3.34 -0.71 -16.67
N PHE A 30 3.55 0.37 -17.43
CA PHE A 30 2.52 0.93 -18.30
C PHE A 30 2.93 0.93 -19.77
N TYR A 31 1.95 0.70 -20.64
CA TYR A 31 2.05 0.94 -22.08
C TYR A 31 1.78 2.42 -22.38
N PRO A 32 2.24 2.95 -23.52
CA PRO A 32 1.97 4.34 -23.90
C PRO A 32 0.49 4.65 -24.06
N THR A 33 -0.31 3.68 -24.53
CA THR A 33 -1.75 3.84 -24.71
C THR A 33 -2.54 2.65 -24.15
N ALA A 34 -3.80 2.91 -23.79
CA ALA A 34 -4.78 1.90 -23.39
C ALA A 34 -4.99 0.83 -24.47
N LYS A 35 -5.04 1.24 -25.74
CA LYS A 35 -5.24 0.32 -26.87
C LYS A 35 -4.09 -0.68 -27.01
N ASP A 36 -2.85 -0.22 -26.84
CA ASP A 36 -1.66 -1.10 -26.87
C ASP A 36 -1.69 -2.10 -25.71
N ALA A 37 -2.14 -1.66 -24.54
CA ALA A 37 -2.27 -2.49 -23.35
C ALA A 37 -3.31 -3.61 -23.55
N ILE A 38 -4.51 -3.24 -24.04
CA ILE A 38 -5.60 -4.19 -24.34
C ILE A 38 -5.12 -5.24 -25.34
N THR A 39 -4.55 -4.80 -26.47
CA THR A 39 -4.05 -5.71 -27.52
C THR A 39 -3.00 -6.68 -26.96
N ALA A 40 -2.02 -6.16 -26.21
CA ALA A 40 -0.96 -6.98 -25.64
C ALA A 40 -1.50 -8.00 -24.60
N HIS A 41 -2.53 -7.61 -23.85
CA HIS A 41 -3.16 -8.47 -22.87
C HIS A 41 -3.99 -9.59 -23.53
N GLU A 42 -4.76 -9.28 -24.57
CA GLU A 42 -5.50 -10.27 -25.37
C GLU A 42 -4.56 -11.31 -26.01
N ASP A 43 -3.45 -10.84 -26.60
CA ASP A 43 -2.42 -11.70 -27.17
C ASP A 43 -1.77 -12.62 -26.11
N ALA A 44 -1.49 -12.09 -24.93
CA ALA A 44 -0.93 -12.85 -23.80
C ALA A 44 -1.89 -13.94 -23.32
N ASN A 45 -3.18 -13.60 -23.18
CA ASN A 45 -4.22 -14.55 -22.80
C ASN A 45 -4.42 -15.66 -23.83
N ALA A 46 -4.41 -15.32 -25.13
CA ALA A 46 -4.48 -16.30 -26.21
C ALA A 46 -3.29 -17.27 -26.21
N ARG A 47 -2.08 -16.78 -25.86
CA ARG A 47 -0.87 -17.62 -25.74
C ARG A 47 -0.86 -18.50 -24.50
N LYS A 48 -1.28 -17.98 -23.33
CA LYS A 48 -1.39 -18.75 -22.08
C LYS A 48 -2.22 -20.02 -22.30
N LYS A 49 -3.37 -19.89 -22.98
CA LYS A 49 -4.27 -21.02 -23.33
C LYS A 49 -3.63 -22.09 -24.22
N LYS A 50 -2.58 -21.77 -25.00
CA LYS A 50 -1.98 -22.68 -25.98
C LYS A 50 -0.75 -23.43 -25.47
N HIS A 51 0.12 -22.77 -24.69
CA HIS A 51 1.47 -23.28 -24.43
C HIS A 51 1.82 -23.52 -22.97
N GLY A 52 0.98 -23.07 -22.01
CA GLY A 52 1.35 -23.09 -20.59
C GLY A 52 2.57 -22.19 -20.30
N GLY A 53 2.75 -21.76 -19.04
CA GLY A 53 3.89 -20.93 -18.63
C GLY A 53 3.66 -19.42 -18.66
N TRP A 54 4.72 -18.66 -18.34
CA TRP A 54 4.64 -17.22 -18.11
C TRP A 54 4.35 -16.44 -19.40
N PRO A 55 3.32 -15.58 -19.41
CA PRO A 55 3.03 -14.73 -20.57
C PRO A 55 4.15 -13.74 -20.86
N SER A 56 4.35 -13.39 -22.14
CA SER A 56 5.39 -12.43 -22.56
C SER A 56 5.18 -11.01 -22.02
N THR A 57 3.97 -10.67 -21.57
CA THR A 57 3.64 -9.42 -20.86
C THR A 57 4.21 -9.38 -19.44
N ILE A 58 4.62 -10.52 -18.89
CA ILE A 58 5.27 -10.64 -17.59
C ILE A 58 6.77 -10.72 -17.78
N SER A 59 7.46 -9.59 -17.62
CA SER A 59 8.91 -9.54 -17.69
C SER A 59 9.53 -10.11 -16.40
N SER A 60 10.55 -10.95 -16.54
CA SER A 60 11.29 -11.48 -15.38
C SER A 60 12.49 -10.60 -15.07
N CYS A 61 12.57 -10.06 -13.87
CA CYS A 61 13.69 -9.27 -13.40
C CYS A 61 14.50 -10.04 -12.35
N LYS A 62 15.75 -10.35 -12.74
CA LYS A 62 16.73 -11.03 -11.89
C LYS A 62 17.59 -10.07 -11.06
N ARG A 63 17.52 -8.76 -11.36
CA ARG A 63 18.24 -7.72 -10.64
C ARG A 63 17.27 -6.60 -10.26
N PRO A 64 17.36 -6.09 -9.02
CA PRO A 64 16.57 -4.92 -8.63
C PRO A 64 17.04 -3.67 -9.39
N PRO A 65 16.20 -2.62 -9.45
CA PRO A 65 16.64 -1.30 -9.89
C PRO A 65 17.77 -0.78 -8.99
N SER A 66 18.49 0.24 -9.46
CA SER A 66 19.57 0.87 -8.69
C SER A 66 19.07 1.37 -7.34
N THR A 67 19.75 0.98 -6.27
CA THR A 67 19.51 1.47 -4.92
C THR A 67 19.80 2.96 -4.83
N LEU A 68 18.84 3.73 -4.29
CA LEU A 68 19.00 5.16 -4.03
C LEU A 68 19.64 5.40 -2.67
N VAL A 69 19.14 4.69 -1.65
CA VAL A 69 19.60 4.81 -0.27
C VAL A 69 19.37 3.50 0.46
N ASN A 70 20.18 3.27 1.48
CA ASN A 70 20.02 2.16 2.40
C ASN A 70 19.61 2.66 3.78
N PHE A 71 18.66 1.97 4.38
CA PHE A 71 18.27 2.12 5.78
C PHE A 71 18.82 0.92 6.54
N SER A 72 19.46 1.19 7.67
CA SER A 72 19.94 0.16 8.58
C SER A 72 19.23 0.30 9.92
N VAL A 73 19.14 -0.81 10.66
CA VAL A 73 18.59 -0.79 12.01
C VAL A 73 19.66 -1.05 13.08
N PRO A 74 19.43 -0.55 14.31
CA PRO A 74 20.31 -0.84 15.43
C PRO A 74 20.50 -2.35 15.67
N PRO A 75 21.68 -2.78 16.17
CA PRO A 75 21.97 -4.18 16.36
C PRO A 75 21.02 -4.95 17.28
N SER A 76 20.50 -4.29 18.31
CA SER A 76 19.62 -4.87 19.32
C SER A 76 18.24 -5.28 18.78
N THR A 77 17.81 -4.76 17.62
CA THR A 77 16.46 -4.98 17.09
C THR A 77 16.42 -5.88 15.85
N ALA A 78 17.50 -6.65 15.62
CA ALA A 78 17.65 -7.54 14.47
C ALA A 78 16.52 -8.57 14.33
N ALA A 79 16.02 -9.08 15.46
CA ALA A 79 14.98 -10.11 15.50
C ALA A 79 13.56 -9.57 15.21
N ALA A 80 13.34 -8.25 15.28
CA ALA A 80 12.03 -7.63 15.10
C ALA A 80 11.74 -7.29 13.62
N SER A 81 12.08 -8.18 12.67
CA SER A 81 12.07 -7.92 11.20
C SER A 81 10.77 -7.33 10.67
N ASN A 82 9.64 -7.73 11.25
CA ASN A 82 8.28 -7.29 10.93
C ASN A 82 7.89 -5.90 11.47
N MET A 83 8.65 -5.32 12.40
CA MET A 83 8.34 -4.03 13.06
C MET A 83 9.05 -2.85 12.38
N ARG A 84 8.91 -2.75 11.06
CA ARG A 84 9.51 -1.67 10.25
C ARG A 84 8.51 -1.12 9.29
N PHE A 85 8.33 0.17 9.38
CA PHE A 85 7.29 0.88 8.67
C PHE A 85 7.89 1.86 7.69
N PHE A 86 7.38 1.82 6.46
CA PHE A 86 7.67 2.81 5.44
C PHE A 86 6.35 3.35 4.88
N SER A 87 6.30 4.64 4.61
CA SER A 87 5.13 5.27 3.99
C SER A 87 5.55 6.48 3.16
N LEU A 88 4.78 6.82 2.14
CA LEU A 88 4.92 8.10 1.45
C LEU A 88 4.30 9.21 2.27
N LEU A 89 4.79 10.42 2.06
CA LEU A 89 4.16 11.65 2.53
C LEU A 89 3.45 12.30 1.33
N PRO A 90 2.13 12.05 1.12
CA PRO A 90 1.48 12.22 -0.19
C PRO A 90 1.56 13.63 -0.79
N GLU A 91 1.60 14.69 0.03
CA GLU A 91 1.70 16.08 -0.48
C GLU A 91 3.16 16.56 -0.69
N GLN A 92 4.15 15.81 -0.18
CA GLN A 92 5.55 15.98 -0.61
C GLN A 92 5.83 15.26 -1.94
N GLY A 93 4.86 14.48 -2.44
CA GLY A 93 4.96 13.73 -3.68
C GLY A 93 5.65 12.38 -3.51
N GLU A 94 5.98 11.74 -4.63
CA GLU A 94 6.65 10.43 -4.65
C GLU A 94 8.14 10.49 -4.29
N SER A 95 8.64 11.63 -3.78
CA SER A 95 10.03 11.84 -3.37
C SER A 95 10.31 11.73 -1.88
N SER A 96 9.29 11.80 -1.04
CA SER A 96 9.50 11.71 0.40
C SER A 96 8.99 10.39 0.97
N VAL A 97 9.93 9.62 1.52
CA VAL A 97 9.65 8.35 2.19
C VAL A 97 9.94 8.51 3.67
N MET A 98 8.92 8.31 4.49
CA MET A 98 9.07 8.14 5.92
C MET A 98 9.48 6.70 6.23
N PHE A 99 10.41 6.55 7.18
CA PHE A 99 10.82 5.29 7.76
C PHE A 99 10.70 5.37 9.28
N THR A 100 10.19 4.32 9.91
CA THR A 100 10.21 4.14 11.37
C THR A 100 10.81 2.79 11.72
N ASP A 101 11.81 2.80 12.61
CA ASP A 101 12.50 1.60 13.07
C ASP A 101 11.75 0.91 14.23
N PRO A 102 12.15 -0.31 14.62
CA PRO A 102 11.53 -1.02 15.75
C PRO A 102 11.70 -0.34 17.11
N SER A 103 12.52 0.71 17.22
CA SER A 103 12.72 1.51 18.44
C SER A 103 11.91 2.81 18.40
N CYS A 104 10.95 2.92 17.47
CA CYS A 104 10.13 4.11 17.24
C CYS A 104 10.90 5.34 16.74
N ASN A 105 12.15 5.19 16.28
CA ASN A 105 12.85 6.30 15.66
C ASN A 105 12.31 6.53 14.25
N SER A 106 11.91 7.76 13.96
CA SER A 106 11.41 8.13 12.64
C SER A 106 12.38 9.03 11.90
N ALA A 107 12.47 8.84 10.60
CA ALA A 107 13.18 9.73 9.69
C ALA A 107 12.44 9.82 8.36
N VAL A 108 12.60 10.93 7.67
CA VAL A 108 12.11 11.11 6.31
C VAL A 108 13.30 11.29 5.39
N TYR A 109 13.33 10.51 4.32
CA TYR A 109 14.29 10.65 3.24
C TYR A 109 13.62 11.38 2.08
N ASP A 110 14.17 12.53 1.70
CA ASP A 110 13.80 13.25 0.49
C ASP A 110 14.74 12.83 -0.65
N MET A 111 14.17 12.19 -1.66
CA MET A 111 14.90 11.66 -2.81
C MET A 111 15.39 12.73 -3.77
N ASP A 112 14.72 13.87 -3.84
CA ASP A 112 15.06 14.95 -4.78
C ASP A 112 16.21 15.78 -4.21
N MET A 113 16.16 16.04 -2.90
CA MET A 113 17.23 16.70 -2.13
C MET A 113 18.35 15.75 -1.71
N LYS A 114 18.12 14.43 -1.82
CA LYS A 114 19.01 13.36 -1.35
C LYS A 114 19.45 13.55 0.11
N SER A 115 18.50 13.97 0.95
CA SER A 115 18.77 14.34 2.34
C SER A 115 17.83 13.62 3.30
N PHE A 116 18.28 13.52 4.55
CA PHE A 116 17.47 13.01 5.64
C PHE A 116 17.03 14.16 6.53
N VAL A 117 15.76 14.11 6.94
CA VAL A 117 15.22 14.92 8.01
C VAL A 117 14.82 13.98 9.14
N LEU A 118 15.36 14.23 10.33
CA LEU A 118 14.95 13.49 11.52
C LEU A 118 13.53 13.91 11.88
N ALA A 119 12.65 12.93 12.07
CA ALA A 119 11.31 13.15 12.56
C ALA A 119 11.27 12.77 14.06
N PRO A 120 10.34 13.32 14.85
CA PRO A 120 10.14 12.87 16.21
C PRO A 120 9.85 11.38 16.27
N SER A 121 10.19 10.75 17.40
CA SER A 121 9.88 9.35 17.62
C SER A 121 8.38 9.11 17.67
N SER A 122 7.94 7.97 17.13
CA SER A 122 6.54 7.54 17.24
C SER A 122 6.19 7.02 18.62
N TYR A 123 4.90 6.91 18.92
CA TYR A 123 4.45 6.43 20.23
C TYR A 123 4.42 4.90 20.33
N PHE A 124 4.35 4.20 19.19
CA PHE A 124 4.39 2.74 19.15
C PHE A 124 5.22 2.21 17.98
N CYS A 125 5.68 0.97 18.13
CA CYS A 125 6.40 0.24 17.09
C CYS A 125 5.40 -0.17 16.00
N LYS A 126 5.66 0.24 14.76
CA LYS A 126 4.75 -0.03 13.64
C LYS A 126 5.15 -1.30 12.89
N PRO A 127 4.25 -2.29 12.79
CA PRO A 127 4.40 -3.39 11.85
C PRO A 127 4.46 -2.89 10.40
N TYR A 128 5.10 -3.65 9.52
CA TYR A 128 5.20 -3.34 8.09
C TYR A 128 3.84 -3.30 7.37
N ASP A 129 2.86 -4.02 7.90
CA ASP A 129 1.49 -4.14 7.37
C ASP A 129 0.49 -3.24 8.11
N SER A 130 0.99 -2.24 8.84
CA SER A 130 0.15 -1.17 9.43
C SER A 130 -0.66 -0.48 8.35
N ILE A 131 -1.91 -0.13 8.66
CA ILE A 131 -2.79 0.53 7.72
C ILE A 131 -2.50 2.03 7.77
N THR A 132 -2.27 2.63 6.61
CA THR A 132 -1.99 4.06 6.48
C THR A 132 -3.04 4.73 5.64
N VAL A 133 -3.58 5.84 6.15
CA VAL A 133 -4.46 6.71 5.36
C VAL A 133 -3.98 8.14 5.49
N SER A 134 -4.03 8.87 4.38
CA SER A 134 -3.57 10.25 4.31
C SER A 134 -4.73 11.19 4.11
N ILE A 135 -4.73 12.30 4.84
CA ILE A 135 -5.81 13.28 4.79
C ILE A 135 -5.20 14.66 4.70
N ARG A 136 -5.76 15.48 3.80
CA ARG A 136 -5.47 16.90 3.75
C ARG A 136 -6.36 17.59 4.77
N ASN A 137 -5.78 18.03 5.88
CA ASN A 137 -6.52 18.67 6.94
C ASN A 137 -6.81 20.12 6.51
N ARG A 138 -8.08 20.41 6.23
CA ARG A 138 -8.55 21.80 6.10
C ARG A 138 -8.84 22.29 7.51
N CYS A 139 -7.83 22.84 8.18
CA CYS A 139 -7.98 23.35 9.52
C CYS A 139 -9.08 24.44 9.52
N SER A 140 -10.25 24.12 10.08
CA SER A 140 -11.39 25.04 10.19
C SER A 140 -11.44 25.63 11.59
N SER A 141 -10.33 26.19 12.04
CA SER A 141 -10.28 26.97 13.28
C SER A 141 -10.44 28.45 12.90
N GLY A 142 -11.57 29.06 13.27
CA GLY A 142 -11.92 30.46 12.99
C GLY A 142 -11.06 31.52 13.69
N ASN A 143 -9.78 31.23 13.93
CA ASN A 143 -8.78 32.21 14.33
C ASN A 143 -8.12 32.78 13.08
N PHE A 144 -7.88 34.09 13.08
CA PHE A 144 -7.29 34.90 11.99
C PHE A 144 -5.82 34.55 11.61
N LEU A 145 -5.38 33.32 11.87
CA LEU A 145 -4.12 32.74 11.46
C LEU A 145 -4.44 31.40 10.79
N ASP A 146 -4.96 31.47 9.56
CA ASP A 146 -5.13 30.29 8.71
C ASP A 146 -3.77 29.61 8.55
N HIS A 147 -3.57 28.51 9.26
CA HIS A 147 -2.50 27.58 8.98
C HIS A 147 -2.85 26.88 7.66
N GLU A 148 -2.13 27.26 6.60
CA GLU A 148 -2.22 26.61 5.30
C GLU A 148 -2.00 25.10 5.43
N ASP A 149 -2.96 24.33 4.91
CA ASP A 149 -2.86 22.92 4.53
C ASP A 149 -1.98 22.03 5.45
N ASP A 150 -2.44 21.77 6.68
CA ASP A 150 -1.81 20.74 7.52
C ASP A 150 -2.07 19.36 6.90
N HIS A 151 -1.01 18.59 6.64
CA HIS A 151 -1.13 17.22 6.13
C HIS A 151 -0.94 16.21 7.26
N GLY A 152 -1.86 15.27 7.36
CA GLY A 152 -1.83 14.21 8.36
C GLY A 152 -1.66 12.84 7.71
N LEU A 153 -0.70 12.06 8.19
CA LEU A 153 -0.62 10.62 7.95
C LEU A 153 -1.15 9.90 9.19
N TYR A 154 -2.27 9.21 9.03
CA TYR A 154 -2.87 8.41 10.10
C TYR A 154 -2.40 6.98 9.98
N VAL A 155 -1.90 6.41 11.08
CA VAL A 155 -1.34 5.06 11.13
C VAL A 155 -2.06 4.22 12.17
N MET A 156 -2.66 3.13 11.71
CA MET A 156 -3.34 2.14 12.54
C MET A 156 -2.50 0.87 12.62
N ASN A 157 -2.19 0.44 13.84
CA ASN A 157 -1.41 -0.77 14.07
C ASN A 157 -2.19 -2.02 13.60
N SER A 158 -1.47 -2.96 12.98
CA SER A 158 -2.04 -4.22 12.51
C SER A 158 -2.09 -5.31 13.59
N LEU A 159 -1.39 -5.13 14.71
CA LEU A 159 -1.27 -6.13 15.78
C LEU A 159 -2.10 -5.80 17.03
N ASP A 160 -2.38 -4.53 17.26
CA ASP A 160 -3.17 -4.04 18.39
C ASP A 160 -4.09 -2.88 17.97
N ASP A 161 -4.64 -2.16 18.94
CA ASP A 161 -5.53 -1.02 18.76
C ASP A 161 -4.82 0.34 18.88
N SER A 162 -3.50 0.36 18.74
CA SER A 162 -2.74 1.61 18.72
C SER A 162 -3.03 2.40 17.44
N PHE A 163 -3.30 3.69 17.61
CA PHE A 163 -3.65 4.61 16.55
C PHE A 163 -2.96 5.94 16.82
N GLU A 164 -2.31 6.51 15.81
CA GLU A 164 -1.66 7.82 15.92
C GLU A 164 -1.70 8.56 14.58
N PHE A 165 -1.50 9.86 14.63
CA PHE A 165 -1.27 10.67 13.44
C PHE A 165 0.12 11.30 13.45
N PHE A 166 0.69 11.44 12.27
CA PHE A 166 1.88 12.23 12.00
C PHE A 166 1.48 13.49 11.24
N SER A 167 1.69 14.65 11.85
CA SER A 167 1.55 15.94 11.18
C SER A 167 2.88 16.34 10.57
N TYR A 168 2.84 16.80 9.31
CA TYR A 168 3.98 17.36 8.62
C TYR A 168 3.55 18.56 7.77
N CYS A 169 4.14 19.73 8.04
CA CYS A 169 3.96 20.90 7.18
C CYS A 169 5.07 20.94 6.11
N LYS A 170 4.71 21.26 4.87
CA LYS A 170 5.67 21.71 3.86
C LYS A 170 5.99 23.16 4.18
N VAL A 171 7.24 23.47 4.45
CA VAL A 171 7.68 24.85 4.75
C VAL A 171 7.51 25.70 3.49
N GLY A 172 6.32 26.26 3.30
CA GLY A 172 6.13 27.45 2.48
C GLY A 172 6.80 28.61 3.19
N LEU A 173 7.53 29.45 2.45
CA LEU A 173 8.21 30.64 2.95
C LEU A 173 7.19 31.65 3.53
N SER A 174 6.69 31.38 4.73
CA SER A 174 5.96 32.35 5.55
C SER A 174 6.98 33.27 6.20
N THR A 175 6.65 34.55 6.23
CA THR A 175 7.52 35.72 6.46
C THR A 175 8.11 35.83 7.87
N TYR A 176 8.04 34.76 8.68
CA TYR A 176 8.43 34.74 10.09
C TYR A 176 9.24 33.48 10.44
N PRO A 177 10.56 33.60 10.71
CA PRO A 177 11.45 32.47 10.99
C PRO A 177 11.18 31.71 12.31
N LEU A 178 10.15 32.07 13.07
CA LEU A 178 9.96 31.64 14.46
C LEU A 178 8.67 30.82 14.70
N LEU A 179 7.84 30.61 13.69
CA LEU A 179 6.69 29.70 13.80
C LEU A 179 7.13 28.30 13.39
N TYR A 180 7.57 27.57 14.41
CA TYR A 180 7.97 26.18 14.44
C TYR A 180 7.46 25.29 13.28
N ASN A 181 8.40 24.78 12.47
CA ASN A 181 8.23 23.52 11.76
C ASN A 181 8.00 22.43 12.82
N LYS A 182 6.75 22.09 13.10
CA LYS A 182 6.42 21.00 14.02
C LYS A 182 5.96 19.82 13.20
N TRP A 183 6.94 19.03 12.76
CA TRP A 183 6.65 17.62 12.56
C TRP A 183 6.44 17.03 13.95
N TYR A 184 5.36 16.28 14.15
CA TYR A 184 5.11 15.58 15.40
C TYR A 184 4.21 14.38 15.17
N TRP A 185 4.43 13.36 15.99
CA TRP A 185 3.46 12.31 16.22
C TRP A 185 2.51 12.75 17.33
N SER A 186 1.26 12.32 17.25
CA SER A 186 0.32 12.42 18.35
C SER A 186 -0.49 11.14 18.44
N PRO A 187 -0.55 10.50 19.61
CA PRO A 187 -1.40 9.35 19.81
C PRO A 187 -2.86 9.79 19.70
N LEU A 188 -3.68 8.93 19.10
CA LEU A 188 -5.11 9.13 18.96
C LEU A 188 -5.86 8.10 19.80
N PRO A 189 -7.13 8.35 20.15
CA PRO A 189 -7.94 7.39 20.87
C PRO A 189 -8.02 6.06 20.11
N SER A 190 -7.83 4.95 20.82
CA SER A 190 -7.96 3.61 20.23
C SER A 190 -9.38 3.32 19.76
N PRO A 191 -9.55 2.57 18.65
CA PRO A 191 -10.87 2.14 18.19
C PRO A 191 -11.55 1.27 19.26
N PRO A 192 -12.89 1.32 19.39
CA PRO A 192 -13.64 0.54 20.38
C PRO A 192 -13.78 -0.94 19.99
N SER A 193 -12.79 -1.50 19.28
CA SER A 193 -12.78 -2.83 18.68
C SER A 193 -12.60 -3.99 19.67
N ARG A 194 -12.56 -3.71 20.98
CA ARG A 194 -12.32 -4.68 22.07
C ARG A 194 -11.06 -5.50 21.82
N THR A 195 -9.91 -4.82 21.74
CA THR A 195 -8.58 -5.41 21.57
C THR A 195 -8.40 -6.25 20.30
N SER A 196 -9.29 -6.11 19.31
CA SER A 196 -9.12 -6.74 17.99
C SER A 196 -8.52 -5.71 17.03
N PRO A 197 -7.36 -6.01 16.40
CA PRO A 197 -6.72 -5.05 15.51
C PRO A 197 -7.60 -4.71 14.32
N LEU A 198 -7.40 -3.50 13.79
CA LEU A 198 -8.07 -3.07 12.57
C LEU A 198 -7.50 -3.83 11.37
N VAL A 199 -8.37 -4.25 10.47
CA VAL A 199 -8.03 -5.08 9.30
C VAL A 199 -8.20 -4.34 7.98
N ALA A 200 -8.99 -3.27 7.99
CA ALA A 200 -9.26 -2.44 6.83
C ALA A 200 -9.68 -1.01 7.24
N ALA A 201 -9.28 -0.01 6.46
CA ALA A 201 -9.73 1.37 6.62
C ALA A 201 -9.78 2.16 5.30
N ALA A 202 -10.56 3.24 5.28
CA ALA A 202 -10.65 4.18 4.18
C ALA A 202 -11.03 5.58 4.68
N VAL A 203 -10.63 6.62 3.94
CA VAL A 203 -11.05 8.01 4.19
C VAL A 203 -12.34 8.28 3.44
N ILE A 204 -13.37 8.82 4.10
CA ILE A 204 -14.70 8.99 3.48
C ILE A 204 -14.90 10.40 2.92
N ASP A 205 -14.66 11.45 3.71
CA ASP A 205 -15.02 12.83 3.33
C ASP A 205 -13.98 13.86 3.79
N ASN A 206 -12.70 13.47 3.84
CA ASN A 206 -11.58 14.23 4.42
C ASN A 206 -11.77 14.67 5.89
N SER A 207 -12.85 14.27 6.54
CA SER A 207 -13.13 14.54 7.96
C SER A 207 -13.35 13.26 8.78
N THR A 208 -13.66 12.16 8.08
CA THR A 208 -13.98 10.88 8.69
C THR A 208 -13.11 9.76 8.13
N ILE A 209 -12.53 8.95 9.01
CA ILE A 209 -11.91 7.66 8.66
C ILE A 209 -12.88 6.55 9.03
N CYS A 210 -13.24 5.71 8.08
CA CYS A 210 -13.99 4.47 8.35
C CYS A 210 -12.99 3.32 8.48
N ALA A 211 -13.07 2.55 9.56
CA ALA A 211 -12.19 1.42 9.81
C ALA A 211 -12.95 0.24 10.40
N SER A 212 -12.50 -0.97 10.10
CA SER A 212 -13.13 -2.20 10.58
C SER A 212 -12.13 -3.11 11.26
N SER A 213 -12.59 -3.79 12.31
CA SER A 213 -11.96 -4.96 12.89
C SER A 213 -12.81 -6.19 12.57
N LYS A 214 -12.37 -7.37 13.03
CA LYS A 214 -13.20 -8.60 12.94
C LYS A 214 -14.54 -8.49 13.66
N ASN A 215 -14.70 -7.53 14.57
CA ASN A 215 -15.87 -7.40 15.43
C ASN A 215 -16.88 -6.34 14.96
N GLY A 216 -16.54 -5.53 13.94
CA GLY A 216 -17.41 -4.48 13.46
C GLY A 216 -16.66 -3.35 12.77
N THR A 217 -17.42 -2.39 12.27
CA THR A 217 -16.96 -1.18 11.59
C THR A 217 -17.28 0.05 12.42
N TYR A 218 -16.33 0.99 12.41
CA TYR A 218 -16.33 2.21 13.21
C TYR A 218 -15.89 3.39 12.34
N THR A 219 -16.38 4.57 12.67
CA THR A 219 -15.95 5.83 12.05
C THR A 219 -15.25 6.69 13.09
N PHE A 220 -14.09 7.22 12.73
CA PHE A 220 -13.33 8.18 13.50
C PHE A 220 -13.57 9.59 12.94
N ASP A 221 -14.17 10.46 13.74
CA ASP A 221 -14.28 11.88 13.46
C ASP A 221 -12.95 12.54 13.81
N ILE A 222 -12.25 13.05 12.80
CA ILE A 222 -10.92 13.65 12.94
C ILE A 222 -10.97 14.92 13.77
N SER A 223 -12.02 15.73 13.60
CA SER A 223 -12.12 17.04 14.25
C SER A 223 -12.36 16.91 15.75
N ARG A 224 -13.11 15.88 16.15
CA ARG A 224 -13.46 15.59 17.53
C ARG A 224 -12.54 14.57 18.18
N GLU A 225 -11.75 13.87 17.37
CA GLU A 225 -10.96 12.69 17.74
C GLU A 225 -11.80 11.61 18.44
N VAL A 226 -13.02 11.35 17.95
CA VAL A 226 -13.96 10.41 18.58
C VAL A 226 -14.33 9.29 17.62
N TRP A 227 -14.28 8.06 18.13
CA TRP A 227 -14.83 6.89 17.45
C TRP A 227 -16.31 6.72 17.70
N SER A 228 -17.04 6.31 16.65
CA SER A 228 -18.43 5.89 16.71
C SER A 228 -18.59 4.53 16.07
N HIS A 229 -19.46 3.68 16.62
CA HIS A 229 -19.79 2.40 16.00
C HIS A 229 -20.72 2.62 14.81
N THR A 230 -20.33 2.09 13.65
CA THR A 230 -21.05 2.24 12.38
C THR A 230 -21.92 1.01 12.10
N GLY A 231 -21.38 -0.19 12.32
CA GLY A 231 -22.13 -1.40 12.02
C GLY A 231 -21.43 -2.69 12.43
N SER A 232 -22.21 -3.76 12.65
CA SER A 232 -21.73 -5.10 13.00
C SER A 232 -21.33 -5.92 11.76
N TRP A 233 -20.56 -5.29 10.87
CA TRP A 233 -20.04 -5.87 9.64
C TRP A 233 -18.59 -5.41 9.42
N VAL A 234 -17.87 -6.03 8.50
CA VAL A 234 -16.45 -5.75 8.20
C VAL A 234 -16.34 -5.16 6.80
N LEU A 235 -15.44 -4.20 6.60
CA LEU A 235 -15.21 -3.64 5.26
C LEU A 235 -14.74 -4.75 4.31
N PRO A 236 -15.27 -4.81 3.07
CA PRO A 236 -15.08 -5.91 2.13
C PRO A 236 -13.72 -5.92 1.42
N PHE A 237 -12.75 -5.15 1.92
CA PHE A 237 -11.43 -5.00 1.31
C PHE A 237 -10.30 -5.20 2.32
N HIS A 238 -9.10 -5.44 1.81
CA HIS A 238 -7.89 -5.69 2.58
C HIS A 238 -7.14 -4.38 2.85
N ARG A 239 -6.83 -4.09 4.12
CA ARG A 239 -5.98 -2.98 4.60
C ARG A 239 -6.49 -1.59 4.30
N ALA A 240 -6.44 -1.15 3.04
CA ALA A 240 -6.80 0.20 2.66
C ALA A 240 -7.59 0.20 1.36
N ALA A 241 -8.59 1.07 1.29
CA ALA A 241 -9.19 1.46 0.02
C ALA A 241 -8.86 2.93 -0.26
N GLU A 242 -8.42 3.21 -1.48
CA GLU A 242 -7.99 4.53 -1.90
C GLU A 242 -9.09 5.22 -2.69
N TYR A 243 -9.43 6.44 -2.31
CA TYR A 243 -10.37 7.26 -3.07
C TYR A 243 -9.70 7.80 -4.34
N VAL A 244 -10.35 7.60 -5.48
CA VAL A 244 -9.89 8.14 -6.78
C VAL A 244 -10.88 9.21 -7.25
N PRO A 245 -10.57 10.52 -7.07
CA PRO A 245 -11.47 11.61 -7.39
C PRO A 245 -11.98 11.61 -8.84
N GLU A 246 -11.14 11.20 -9.79
CA GLU A 246 -11.47 11.13 -11.22
C GLU A 246 -12.59 10.10 -11.51
N LEU A 247 -12.67 9.05 -10.69
CA LEU A 247 -13.65 7.97 -10.78
C LEU A 247 -14.78 8.12 -9.76
N GLY A 248 -14.58 8.92 -8.70
CA GLY A 248 -15.57 9.19 -7.65
C GLY A 248 -15.87 7.97 -6.78
N LEU A 249 -14.93 7.03 -6.67
CA LEU A 249 -15.10 5.75 -5.97
C LEU A 249 -13.84 5.38 -5.19
N TRP A 250 -14.00 4.44 -4.25
CA TRP A 250 -12.90 3.84 -3.50
C TRP A 250 -12.47 2.54 -4.14
N PHE A 251 -11.16 2.36 -4.28
CA PHE A 251 -10.58 1.16 -4.87
C PHE A 251 -9.78 0.39 -3.82
N GLY A 252 -10.08 -0.88 -3.67
CA GLY A 252 -9.45 -1.75 -2.70
C GLY A 252 -9.34 -3.18 -3.20
N LEU A 253 -8.37 -3.92 -2.69
CA LEU A 253 -8.29 -5.36 -2.95
C LEU A 253 -9.28 -6.10 -2.08
N GLN A 254 -10.00 -7.07 -2.62
CA GLN A 254 -10.97 -7.86 -1.87
C GLN A 254 -10.33 -8.49 -0.61
N ALA A 255 -11.08 -8.52 0.50
CA ALA A 255 -10.59 -9.03 1.78
C ALA A 255 -10.03 -10.48 1.68
N PRO A 256 -9.02 -10.85 2.48
CA PRO A 256 -8.47 -12.21 2.47
C PRO A 256 -9.51 -13.26 2.90
N GLY A 257 -9.40 -14.48 2.36
CA GLY A 257 -10.31 -15.59 2.68
C GLY A 257 -11.39 -15.84 1.62
N THR A 258 -11.52 -14.95 0.63
CA THR A 258 -12.25 -15.23 -0.60
C THR A 258 -11.28 -15.77 -1.65
N TRP A 259 -11.64 -16.85 -2.34
CA TRP A 259 -10.82 -17.46 -3.41
C TRP A 259 -10.52 -16.51 -4.59
N GLN A 260 -11.19 -15.36 -4.62
CA GLN A 260 -11.16 -14.43 -5.73
C GLN A 260 -10.20 -13.29 -5.38
N ASN A 261 -9.04 -13.27 -6.05
CA ASN A 261 -8.05 -12.20 -5.94
C ASN A 261 -8.46 -11.02 -6.83
N ARG A 262 -9.39 -10.19 -6.34
CA ARG A 262 -10.02 -9.13 -7.14
C ARG A 262 -9.63 -7.74 -6.68
N LEU A 263 -9.55 -6.83 -7.65
CA LEU A 263 -9.61 -5.39 -7.43
C LEU A 263 -11.08 -4.98 -7.48
N CYS A 264 -11.54 -4.22 -6.49
CA CYS A 264 -12.93 -3.83 -6.37
C CYS A 264 -13.08 -2.31 -6.27
N ALA A 265 -14.16 -1.79 -6.83
CA ALA A 265 -14.61 -0.41 -6.64
C ALA A 265 -15.83 -0.39 -5.70
N PHE A 266 -15.82 0.52 -4.74
CA PHE A 266 -16.84 0.66 -3.70
C PHE A 266 -17.38 2.08 -3.66
N ASP A 267 -18.68 2.22 -3.37
CA ASP A 267 -19.23 3.45 -2.83
C ASP A 267 -19.21 3.35 -1.30
N LEU A 268 -18.31 4.13 -0.68
CA LEU A 268 -18.17 4.20 0.77
C LEU A 268 -18.79 5.49 1.34
N SER A 269 -19.65 6.18 0.59
CA SER A 269 -20.35 7.36 1.10
C SER A 269 -21.12 7.02 2.38
N SER A 270 -21.28 8.00 3.28
CA SER A 270 -22.00 7.80 4.55
C SER A 270 -23.42 7.27 4.35
N SER A 271 -24.07 7.64 3.24
CA SER A 271 -25.37 7.08 2.83
C SER A 271 -25.29 5.60 2.47
N ALA A 272 -24.27 5.18 1.71
CA ALA A 272 -24.10 3.79 1.30
C ALA A 272 -23.81 2.85 2.49
N MET A 273 -23.15 3.36 3.54
CA MET A 273 -22.78 2.57 4.73
C MET A 273 -23.84 2.59 5.85
N ALA A 274 -24.92 3.37 5.72
CA ALA A 274 -25.89 3.56 6.80
C ALA A 274 -26.76 2.31 7.07
N GLU A 275 -27.01 1.49 6.05
CA GLU A 275 -27.97 0.39 6.12
C GLU A 275 -27.30 -0.99 6.26
N SER A 276 -26.17 -1.19 5.57
CA SER A 276 -25.47 -2.49 5.54
C SER A 276 -23.99 -2.34 5.19
N ALA A 277 -23.28 -3.48 5.16
CA ALA A 277 -21.93 -3.52 4.61
C ALA A 277 -21.94 -3.06 3.14
N PRO A 278 -20.99 -2.22 2.71
CA PRO A 278 -20.88 -1.83 1.31
C PRO A 278 -20.53 -3.06 0.46
N SER A 279 -21.21 -3.23 -0.67
CA SER A 279 -20.88 -4.24 -1.67
C SER A 279 -20.00 -3.63 -2.77
N PRO A 280 -19.11 -4.41 -3.42
CA PRO A 280 -18.43 -3.94 -4.63
C PRO A 280 -19.47 -3.51 -5.68
N LEU A 281 -19.31 -2.30 -6.23
CA LEU A 281 -20.05 -1.86 -7.42
C LEU A 281 -19.48 -2.49 -8.68
N HIS A 282 -18.17 -2.67 -8.67
CA HIS A 282 -17.43 -3.37 -9.71
C HIS A 282 -16.33 -4.19 -9.08
N ASP A 283 -16.01 -5.32 -9.71
CA ASP A 283 -14.98 -6.23 -9.29
C ASP A 283 -14.31 -6.83 -10.53
N TRP A 284 -12.98 -6.87 -10.52
CA TRP A 284 -12.19 -7.34 -11.64
C TRP A 284 -11.11 -8.32 -11.20
N GLU A 285 -10.96 -9.40 -11.97
CA GLU A 285 -9.82 -10.29 -11.84
C GLU A 285 -8.59 -9.62 -12.46
N TYR A 286 -7.49 -9.55 -11.71
CA TYR A 286 -6.24 -8.94 -12.20
C TYR A 286 -5.07 -9.95 -12.32
N LEU A 287 -5.30 -11.19 -11.87
CA LEU A 287 -4.32 -12.29 -11.85
C LEU A 287 -4.62 -13.37 -12.91
N ASP A 288 -5.44 -13.06 -13.90
CA ASP A 288 -5.82 -13.96 -14.99
C ASP A 288 -4.59 -14.51 -15.76
N LEU A 289 -3.52 -13.71 -15.84
CA LEU A 289 -2.24 -14.08 -16.44
C LEU A 289 -1.25 -14.77 -15.48
N LEU A 290 -1.56 -14.87 -14.19
CA LEU A 290 -0.71 -15.58 -13.21
C LEU A 290 -0.71 -17.08 -13.53
N PRO A 291 0.46 -17.78 -13.49
CA PRO A 291 0.47 -19.23 -13.61
C PRO A 291 -0.23 -19.93 -12.45
N ASP A 292 -0.97 -20.99 -12.75
CA ASP A 292 -1.82 -21.70 -11.78
C ASP A 292 -1.00 -22.37 -10.66
N GLU A 293 0.27 -22.65 -10.90
CA GLU A 293 1.23 -23.19 -9.93
C GLU A 293 1.61 -22.18 -8.81
N LEU A 294 1.20 -20.91 -8.95
CA LEU A 294 1.52 -19.86 -7.99
C LEU A 294 0.30 -19.45 -7.18
N LEU A 295 0.46 -19.48 -5.87
CA LEU A 295 -0.54 -19.02 -4.90
C LEU A 295 -0.18 -17.63 -4.39
N PRO A 296 -1.08 -16.63 -4.54
CA PRO A 296 -0.97 -15.34 -3.88
C PRO A 296 -1.03 -15.50 -2.36
N VAL A 297 0.00 -15.03 -1.65
CA VAL A 297 0.11 -15.09 -0.18
C VAL A 297 0.07 -13.71 0.48
N GLY A 298 0.31 -12.64 -0.28
CA GLY A 298 0.27 -11.26 0.21
C GLY A 298 0.05 -10.28 -0.93
N ARG A 299 -0.64 -9.17 -0.67
CA ARG A 299 -1.00 -8.20 -1.71
C ARG A 299 -1.01 -6.78 -1.16
N ALA A 300 -0.60 -5.82 -1.99
CA ALA A 300 -0.70 -4.40 -1.71
C ALA A 300 -1.17 -3.64 -2.97
N LEU A 301 -2.03 -2.65 -2.77
CA LEU A 301 -2.49 -1.73 -3.81
C LEU A 301 -1.82 -0.38 -3.59
N VAL A 302 -1.35 0.22 -4.68
CA VAL A 302 -0.77 1.56 -4.68
C VAL A 302 -1.47 2.37 -5.77
N ASN A 303 -2.13 3.46 -5.40
CA ASN A 303 -2.64 4.44 -6.35
C ASN A 303 -1.49 5.24 -6.98
N LEU A 304 -1.51 5.30 -8.30
CA LEU A 304 -0.52 6.00 -9.12
C LEU A 304 -1.09 7.29 -9.73
N GLY A 305 -2.39 7.53 -9.59
CA GLY A 305 -3.05 8.67 -10.21
C GLY A 305 -3.82 8.37 -11.47
N SER A 306 -4.79 9.22 -11.80
CA SER A 306 -5.55 9.13 -13.06
C SER A 306 -6.13 7.73 -13.32
N GLY A 307 -6.66 7.09 -12.28
CA GLY A 307 -7.20 5.73 -12.37
C GLY A 307 -6.16 4.61 -12.55
N LYS A 308 -4.86 4.91 -12.47
CA LYS A 308 -3.78 3.93 -12.57
C LYS A 308 -3.37 3.41 -11.20
N PHE A 309 -3.09 2.12 -11.13
CA PHE A 309 -2.65 1.45 -9.92
C PHE A 309 -1.50 0.49 -10.19
N CYS A 310 -0.65 0.30 -9.18
CA CYS A 310 0.24 -0.86 -9.11
C CYS A 310 -0.32 -1.81 -8.06
N ILE A 311 -0.46 -3.09 -8.43
CA ILE A 311 -0.78 -4.16 -7.50
C ILE A 311 0.48 -5.01 -7.31
N ALA A 312 1.03 -5.01 -6.10
CA ALA A 312 2.10 -5.92 -5.72
C ALA A 312 1.48 -7.21 -5.18
N THR A 313 1.80 -8.34 -5.80
CA THR A 313 1.32 -9.67 -5.39
C THR A 313 2.52 -10.54 -5.05
N HIS A 314 2.65 -10.90 -3.78
CA HIS A 314 3.62 -11.89 -3.32
C HIS A 314 3.04 -13.28 -3.54
N CYS A 315 3.75 -14.11 -4.28
CA CYS A 315 3.34 -15.44 -4.68
C CYS A 315 4.33 -16.48 -4.17
N ARG A 316 3.82 -17.66 -3.82
CA ARG A 316 4.64 -18.85 -3.54
C ARG A 316 4.21 -19.98 -4.46
N LYS A 317 5.13 -20.89 -4.81
CA LYS A 317 4.75 -22.13 -5.49
C LYS A 317 3.79 -22.95 -4.63
N ASP A 318 2.75 -23.48 -5.25
CA ASP A 318 1.86 -24.42 -4.60
C ASP A 318 2.62 -25.71 -4.26
N ARG A 319 2.60 -26.08 -2.97
CA ARG A 319 3.30 -27.27 -2.48
C ARG A 319 2.57 -28.56 -2.85
N SER A 320 1.25 -28.51 -3.08
CA SER A 320 0.50 -29.69 -3.54
C SER A 320 0.86 -30.16 -4.95
N ALA A 321 1.60 -29.34 -5.72
CA ALA A 321 2.04 -29.65 -7.07
C ALA A 321 3.49 -30.15 -7.16
N LEU A 322 4.22 -30.27 -6.03
CA LEU A 322 5.62 -30.68 -6.00
C LEU A 322 5.75 -32.21 -5.85
N GLN A 323 6.64 -32.84 -6.61
CA GLN A 323 7.07 -34.22 -6.40
C GLN A 323 8.05 -34.29 -5.22
N GLU A 324 8.11 -35.42 -4.50
CA GLU A 324 8.87 -35.61 -3.24
C GLU A 324 10.37 -35.21 -3.32
N GLU A 325 10.98 -35.20 -4.50
CA GLU A 325 12.39 -34.80 -4.69
C GLU A 325 12.62 -33.27 -4.58
N ASP A 326 11.60 -32.44 -4.84
CA ASP A 326 11.65 -30.96 -4.70
C ASP A 326 11.52 -30.49 -3.24
N GLU A 327 11.16 -31.39 -2.31
CA GLU A 327 11.03 -31.04 -0.89
C GLU A 327 12.40 -30.86 -0.21
N LEU A 328 13.42 -31.62 -0.61
CA LEU A 328 14.75 -31.57 0.01
C LEU A 328 15.55 -30.31 -0.36
N GLU A 329 15.41 -29.76 -1.56
CA GLU A 329 16.00 -28.46 -1.93
C GLU A 329 15.27 -27.29 -1.26
N ASN A 330 13.95 -27.40 -1.06
CA ASN A 330 13.17 -26.43 -0.30
C ASN A 330 13.50 -26.43 1.20
N ILE A 331 13.82 -27.59 1.79
CA ILE A 331 14.22 -27.67 3.20
C ILE A 331 15.57 -26.98 3.45
N ARG A 332 16.50 -27.02 2.48
CA ARG A 332 17.75 -26.25 2.55
C ARG A 332 17.54 -24.73 2.38
N SER A 333 16.41 -24.34 1.80
CA SER A 333 15.99 -22.94 1.59
C SER A 333 15.22 -22.33 2.78
N LEU A 334 14.98 -23.10 3.86
CA LEU A 334 14.21 -22.70 5.05
C LEU A 334 14.91 -21.67 5.97
N GLY A 335 16.05 -21.12 5.57
CA GLY A 335 16.72 -20.02 6.28
C GLY A 335 16.05 -18.64 6.11
N GLY A 336 15.09 -18.49 5.19
CA GLY A 336 14.34 -17.25 5.02
C GLY A 336 13.64 -17.20 3.68
N ASN A 337 12.30 -17.33 3.67
CA ASN A 337 11.38 -17.09 2.55
C ASN A 337 11.80 -17.52 1.11
N GLY A 338 12.78 -18.41 0.96
CA GLY A 338 13.30 -18.88 -0.31
C GLY A 338 12.17 -19.55 -1.09
N GLY A 339 11.67 -18.87 -2.10
CA GLY A 339 10.54 -19.31 -2.92
C GLY A 339 9.39 -18.31 -3.04
N VAL A 340 9.39 -17.18 -2.31
CA VAL A 340 8.42 -16.10 -2.54
C VAL A 340 8.90 -15.20 -3.66
N GLN A 341 8.12 -15.13 -4.73
CA GLN A 341 8.32 -14.20 -5.86
C GLN A 341 7.32 -13.06 -5.73
N THR A 342 7.66 -11.87 -6.22
CA THR A 342 6.72 -10.73 -6.21
C THR A 342 6.41 -10.29 -7.63
N LEU A 343 5.13 -10.21 -7.96
CA LEU A 343 4.63 -9.68 -9.22
C LEU A 343 4.14 -8.25 -9.00
N LEU A 344 4.69 -7.29 -9.72
CA LEU A 344 4.17 -5.93 -9.80
C LEU A 344 3.34 -5.83 -11.08
N THR A 345 2.04 -5.59 -10.95
CA THR A 345 1.11 -5.49 -12.09
C THR A 345 0.57 -4.07 -12.18
N GLY A 346 0.80 -3.43 -13.34
CA GLY A 346 0.19 -2.14 -13.66
C GLY A 346 -1.23 -2.35 -14.21
N VAL A 347 -2.20 -1.64 -13.65
CA VAL A 347 -3.58 -1.61 -14.15
C VAL A 347 -4.09 -0.18 -14.25
N GLU A 348 -5.05 0.05 -15.14
CA GLU A 348 -5.72 1.33 -15.33
C GLU A 348 -7.23 1.11 -15.35
N VAL A 349 -7.98 1.85 -14.54
CA VAL A 349 -9.44 1.85 -14.56
C VAL A 349 -9.91 3.08 -15.30
N VAL A 350 -10.68 2.87 -16.37
CA VAL A 350 -11.20 3.95 -17.22
C VAL A 350 -12.73 3.95 -17.23
N ARG A 351 -13.32 5.14 -17.45
CA ARG A 351 -14.76 5.26 -17.73
C ARG A 351 -15.02 4.90 -19.20
N CYS A 352 -16.01 4.06 -19.41
CA CYS A 352 -16.56 3.68 -20.72
C CYS A 352 -18.06 3.99 -20.77
N ALA A 353 -18.68 3.83 -21.94
CA ALA A 353 -20.11 4.08 -22.11
C ALA A 353 -20.98 3.24 -21.16
N ASP A 354 -20.54 2.02 -20.83
CA ASP A 354 -21.29 1.03 -20.04
C ASP A 354 -20.82 0.94 -18.57
N GLY A 355 -19.99 1.88 -18.09
CA GLY A 355 -19.50 1.91 -16.70
C GLY A 355 -17.98 2.02 -16.59
N LEU A 356 -17.38 1.20 -15.72
CA LEU A 356 -15.92 1.16 -15.50
C LEU A 356 -15.30 -0.08 -16.13
N GLN A 357 -14.16 0.09 -16.78
CA GLN A 357 -13.38 -0.99 -17.37
C GLN A 357 -11.98 -1.04 -16.73
N LEU A 358 -11.54 -2.24 -16.35
CA LEU A 358 -10.14 -2.50 -15.98
C LEU A 358 -9.32 -2.81 -17.24
N ILE A 359 -8.21 -2.11 -17.39
CA ILE A 359 -7.20 -2.32 -18.43
C ILE A 359 -5.94 -2.87 -17.76
N HIS A 360 -5.50 -4.03 -18.22
CA HIS A 360 -4.26 -4.65 -17.77
C HIS A 360 -3.10 -4.09 -18.59
N HIS A 361 -2.07 -3.58 -17.92
CA HIS A 361 -0.83 -3.18 -18.57
C HIS A 361 0.24 -4.27 -18.43
N LYS A 362 1.49 -3.86 -18.14
CA LYS A 362 2.63 -4.75 -18.03
C LYS A 362 2.67 -5.31 -16.61
N SER A 363 3.27 -6.49 -16.49
CA SER A 363 3.68 -7.00 -15.18
C SER A 363 5.18 -7.26 -15.15
N GLN A 364 5.75 -7.10 -13.97
CA GLN A 364 7.17 -7.32 -13.72
C GLN A 364 7.32 -8.26 -12.53
N ARG A 365 7.95 -9.40 -12.79
CA ARG A 365 8.19 -10.45 -11.81
C ARG A 365 9.58 -10.30 -11.22
N TYR A 366 9.65 -10.18 -9.91
CA TYR A 366 10.87 -10.15 -9.12
C TYR A 366 11.05 -11.49 -8.42
N ASN A 367 12.12 -12.18 -8.78
CA ASN A 367 12.61 -13.36 -8.09
C ASN A 367 14.12 -13.17 -7.91
N ILE A 368 14.51 -12.56 -6.80
CA ILE A 368 15.89 -12.18 -6.53
C ILE A 368 16.36 -12.99 -5.33
N GLU A 369 17.47 -13.70 -5.49
CA GLU A 369 18.09 -14.45 -4.40
C GLU A 369 18.44 -13.53 -3.22
N ASN A 370 18.16 -13.98 -2.01
CA ASN A 370 18.45 -13.28 -0.75
C ASN A 370 17.79 -11.90 -0.58
N LEU A 371 16.89 -11.50 -1.47
CA LEU A 371 16.15 -10.24 -1.37
C LEU A 371 14.65 -10.47 -1.41
N SER A 372 13.91 -9.64 -0.70
CA SER A 372 12.45 -9.59 -0.76
C SER A 372 11.95 -8.18 -0.90
N ILE A 373 10.78 -8.03 -1.51
CA ILE A 373 10.08 -6.75 -1.52
C ILE A 373 9.36 -6.62 -0.18
N HIS A 374 9.84 -5.70 0.66
CA HIS A 374 9.24 -5.40 1.97
C HIS A 374 7.93 -4.63 1.83
N CYS A 375 7.94 -3.61 0.98
CA CYS A 375 6.74 -2.86 0.60
C CYS A 375 6.93 -2.15 -0.74
N VAL A 376 5.81 -1.78 -1.35
CA VAL A 376 5.75 -0.86 -2.49
C VAL A 376 5.01 0.39 -2.05
N LEU A 377 5.49 1.53 -2.53
CA LEU A 377 5.09 2.85 -2.10
C LEU A 377 4.78 3.71 -3.31
#